data_AF-A0A934V6Y9-F1
#
_entry.id   AF-A0A934V6Y9-F1
#
_cell.length_a   1.000
_cell.length_b   1.000
_cell.length_c   1.000
_cell.angle_alpha   90.00
_cell.angle_beta   90.00
_cell.angle_gamma   90.00
#
_symmetry.space_group_name_H-M   'P 1'
#
loop_
_entity.id
_entity.type
_entity.pdbx_description
1 polymer ?
#
loop_
_entity_poly.entity_id
_entity_poly.type
_entity_poly.pdbx_seq_one_letter_code
_entity_poly.pdbx_strand_id
1 'polypeptide(L)' 'LAVGEEEPPLLLLASAERLDQSVVTELKQTLQAHRGDTPVRLKLMGKQRETVFALYDYPVKVSSMLMGELKGIPGITAGA' A
#
# COMPACT_ATOMS: atom_id res chain seq x y z
N LEU A 1 28.69 5.06 -14.06
CA LEU A 1 27.93 5.46 -12.86
C LEU A 1 26.76 4.51 -12.78
N ALA A 2 26.69 3.68 -11.74
CA ALA A 2 25.53 2.83 -11.53
C ALA A 2 24.30 3.74 -11.38
N VAL A 3 23.29 3.54 -12.23
CA VAL A 3 21.99 4.20 -12.08
C VAL A 3 21.50 3.80 -10.69
N GLY A 4 21.34 4.79 -9.79
CA GLY A 4 20.97 4.54 -8.41
C GLY A 4 19.76 3.62 -8.35
N GLU A 5 19.89 2.51 -7.65
CA GLU A 5 18.80 1.59 -7.38
C GLU A 5 17.76 2.37 -6.56
N GLU A 6 16.76 2.96 -7.22
CA GLU A 6 15.59 3.50 -6.55
C GLU A 6 14.98 2.37 -5.73
N GLU A 7 14.81 2.59 -4.42
CA GLU A 7 14.18 1.60 -3.55
C GLU A 7 12.84 1.17 -4.16
N PRO A 8 12.56 -0.15 -4.22
CA PRO A 8 11.35 -0.63 -4.85
C PRO A 8 10.12 -0.06 -4.14
N PRO A 9 9.02 0.20 -4.89
CA PRO A 9 7.81 0.73 -4.28
C PRO A 9 7.25 -0.24 -3.26
N LEU A 10 6.66 0.29 -2.19
CA LEU A 10 5.86 -0.53 -1.27
C LEU A 10 4.63 -1.05 -2.03
N LEU A 11 4.59 -2.37 -2.25
CA LEU A 11 3.46 -3.02 -2.88
C LEU A 11 2.45 -3.47 -1.82
N LEU A 12 1.22 -2.97 -1.90
CA LEU A 12 0.10 -3.43 -1.10
C LEU A 12 -0.76 -4.39 -1.92
N LEU A 13 -1.13 -5.52 -1.34
CA LEU A 13 -2.14 -6.42 -1.89
C LEU A 13 -3.48 -6.09 -1.22
N ALA A 14 -4.52 -5.86 -2.02
CA ALA A 14 -5.84 -5.54 -1.53
C ALA A 14 -6.87 -6.55 -2.06
N SER A 15 -7.53 -7.28 -1.17
CA SER A 15 -8.58 -8.24 -1.56
C SER A 15 -9.88 -7.50 -1.90
N ALA A 16 -10.31 -7.55 -3.16
CA ALA A 16 -11.47 -6.80 -3.63
C ALA A 16 -12.77 -7.16 -2.91
N GLU A 17 -12.91 -8.40 -2.43
CA GLU A 17 -14.09 -8.87 -1.68
C GLU A 17 -14.13 -8.37 -0.23
N ARG A 18 -13.02 -7.82 0.29
CA ARG A 18 -12.90 -7.29 1.65
C ARG A 18 -12.80 -5.77 1.69
N LEU A 19 -12.77 -5.10 0.53
CA LEU A 19 -12.75 -3.64 0.48
C LEU A 19 -14.15 -3.07 0.59
N ASP A 20 -14.30 -2.17 1.54
CA ASP A 20 -15.43 -1.25 1.63
C ASP A 20 -14.94 0.18 1.87
N GLN A 21 -15.88 1.12 2.02
CA GLN A 21 -15.55 2.52 2.27
C GLN A 21 -14.77 2.74 3.57
N SER A 22 -15.03 1.94 4.62
CA SER A 22 -14.34 2.07 5.90
C SER A 22 -12.87 1.65 5.77
N VAL A 23 -12.62 0.50 5.12
CA VAL A 23 -11.28 -0.03 4.86
C VAL A 23 -10.47 0.93 4.01
N VAL A 24 -11.07 1.51 2.96
CA VAL A 24 -10.41 2.51 2.12
C VAL A 24 -10.09 3.78 2.90
N THR A 25 -10.96 4.20 3.82
CA THR A 25 -10.74 5.40 4.64
C THR A 25 -9.62 5.17 5.64
N GLU A 26 -9.61 4.02 6.30
CA GLU A 26 -8.54 3.62 7.23
C GLU A 26 -7.20 3.53 6.51
N LEU A 27 -7.13 2.87 5.35
CA LEU A 27 -5.92 2.80 4.55
C LEU A 27 -5.39 4.19 4.18
N LYS A 28 -6.26 5.11 3.73
CA LYS A 28 -5.85 6.49 3.42
C LYS A 28 -5.26 7.19 4.63
N GLN A 29 -5.89 7.06 5.80
CA GLN A 29 -5.43 7.69 7.04
C GLN A 29 -4.09 7.12 7.48
N THR A 30 -3.92 5.80 7.47
CA THR A 30 -2.65 5.12 7.77
C THR A 30 -1.55 5.60 6.84
N LEU A 31 -1.76 5.59 5.51
CA LEU A 31 -0.74 6.05 4.57
C LEU A 31 -0.40 7.54 4.75
N GLN A 32 -1.38 8.40 5.04
CA GLN A 32 -1.14 9.82 5.32
C GLN A 32 -0.36 10.07 6.61
N ALA A 33 -0.61 9.28 7.65
CA ALA A 33 0.10 9.39 8.93
C ALA A 33 1.59 9.01 8.81
N HIS A 34 1.93 8.17 7.82
CA HIS A 34 3.29 7.67 7.59
C HIS A 34 3.93 8.24 6.32
N ARG A 35 3.66 9.51 5.97
CA ARG A 35 4.24 10.19 4.79
C ARG A 35 5.78 10.09 4.73
N GLY A 36 6.29 9.85 3.53
CA GLY A 36 7.73 9.79 3.22
C GLY A 36 7.96 9.79 1.71
N ASP A 37 9.03 9.14 1.26
CA ASP A 37 9.48 9.23 -0.14
C ASP A 37 9.29 7.92 -0.92
N THR A 38 9.01 6.79 -0.25
CA THR A 38 8.83 5.50 -0.92
C THR A 38 7.47 5.48 -1.66
N PRO A 39 7.44 5.28 -2.98
CA PRO A 39 6.19 5.22 -3.73
C PRO A 39 5.36 4.00 -3.29
N VAL A 40 4.03 4.15 -3.29
CA VAL A 40 3.11 3.07 -2.96
C VAL A 40 2.37 2.60 -4.21
N ARG A 41 2.35 1.29 -4.41
CA ARG A 41 1.51 0.61 -5.40
C ARG A 41 0.50 -0.27 -4.69
N LEU A 42 -0.72 -0.34 -5.22
CA LEU A 42 -1.76 -1.22 -4.70
C LEU A 42 -2.21 -2.18 -5.81
N LYS A 43 -2.03 -3.47 -5.58
CA LYS A 43 -2.53 -4.55 -6.42
C LYS A 43 -3.88 -5.00 -5.88
N LEU A 44 -4.94 -4.64 -6.59
CA LEU A 44 -6.30 -5.09 -6.32
C LEU A 44 -6.48 -6.52 -6.84
N MET A 45 -6.76 -7.44 -5.92
CA MET A 45 -6.95 -8.87 -6.17
C MET A 45 -8.45 -9.16 -6.28
N GLY A 46 -8.94 -9.30 -7.50
CA GLY A 46 -10.30 -9.75 -7.78
C GLY A 46 -10.36 -11.24 -8.12
N LYS A 47 -11.57 -11.80 -8.19
CA LYS A 47 -11.78 -13.24 -8.47
C LYS A 47 -11.25 -13.70 -9.83
N GLN A 48 -11.25 -12.82 -10.83
CA GLN A 48 -10.90 -13.15 -12.22
C GLN A 48 -9.77 -12.27 -12.78
N ARG A 49 -9.44 -11.16 -12.10
CA ARG A 49 -8.46 -10.19 -12.58
C ARG A 49 -7.74 -9.52 -11.43
N GLU A 50 -6.52 -9.11 -11.72
CA GLU A 50 -5.71 -8.28 -10.87
C GLU A 50 -5.51 -6.93 -11.55
N THR A 51 -5.43 -5.85 -10.78
CA THR A 51 -5.17 -4.51 -11.32
C THR A 51 -4.24 -3.76 -10.38
N VAL A 52 -3.17 -3.18 -10.93
CA VAL A 52 -2.19 -2.41 -10.16
C VAL A 52 -2.47 -0.93 -10.31
N PHE A 53 -2.58 -0.24 -9.19
CA PHE A 53 -2.76 1.20 -9.08
C PHE A 53 -1.52 1.83 -8.46
N ALA A 54 -1.08 2.97 -8.98
CA ALA A 54 -0.13 3.83 -8.29
C ALA A 54 -0.89 4.81 -7.38
N LEU A 55 -0.49 4.91 -6.11
CA LEU A 55 -1.10 5.82 -5.15
C LEU A 55 -0.24 7.09 -5.03
N TYR A 56 -0.20 7.89 -6.09
CA TYR A 56 0.74 9.02 -6.23
C TYR A 56 0.73 10.03 -5.06
N ASP A 57 -0.42 10.24 -4.42
CA ASP A 57 -0.58 11.21 -3.32
C ASP A 57 -0.22 10.65 -1.93
N TYR A 58 0.20 9.38 -1.86
CA TYR A 58 0.43 8.64 -0.64
C TYR A 58 1.82 7.96 -0.60
N PRO A 59 2.93 8.66 -0.89
CA PRO A 59 4.25 8.11 -0.63
C PRO A 59 4.46 7.99 0.88
N VAL A 60 5.20 6.97 1.30
CA VAL A 60 5.35 6.62 2.72
C VAL A 60 6.79 6.46 3.15
N LYS A 61 7.03 6.59 4.45
CA LYS A 61 8.26 6.13 5.10
C LYS A 61 8.02 4.69 5.57
N VAL A 62 8.71 3.73 4.96
CA VAL A 62 8.63 2.32 5.39
C VAL A 62 9.21 2.19 6.80
N SER A 63 8.38 1.71 7.73
CA SER A 63 8.75 1.51 9.14
C SER A 63 8.00 0.33 9.74
N SER A 64 8.51 -0.22 10.84
CA SER A 64 7.82 -1.29 11.57
C SER A 64 6.45 -0.86 12.09
N MET A 65 6.26 0.42 12.40
CA MET A 65 4.97 0.98 12.82
C MET A 65 3.95 0.96 11.69
N LEU A 66 4.32 1.48 10.50
CA LEU A 66 3.47 1.39 9.30
C LEU A 66 3.12 -0.06 8.95
N MET A 67 4.11 -0.96 8.98
CA MET A 67 3.88 -2.38 8.69
C MET A 67 2.94 -3.04 9.72
N GLY A 68 2.98 -2.59 10.97
CA GLY A 68 2.06 -3.05 12.03
C GLY A 68 0.63 -2.57 11.80
N GLU A 69 0.45 -1.29 11.49
CA GLU A 69 -0.87 -0.71 11.20
C GLU A 69 -1.51 -1.33 9.95
N LEU A 70 -0.76 -1.48 8.86
CA LEU A 70 -1.26 -2.09 7.62
C LEU A 70 -1.78 -3.52 7.83
N LYS A 71 -1.17 -4.30 8.74
CA LYS A 71 -1.64 -5.65 9.09
C LYS A 71 -2.98 -5.66 9.83
N GLY A 72 -3.34 -4.54 10.47
CA GLY A 72 -4.63 -4.37 11.15
C GLY A 72 -5.79 -4.10 10.19
N ILE A 73 -5.51 -3.60 8.98
CA ILE A 73 -6.53 -3.19 8.02
C ILE A 73 -7.08 -4.42 7.28
N PRO A 74 -8.38 -4.73 7.39
CA PRO A 74 -8.97 -5.91 6.76
C PRO A 74 -8.72 -5.96 5.25
N GLY A 75 -8.17 -7.08 4.78
CA GLY A 75 -7.97 -7.33 3.35
C GLY A 75 -6.77 -6.60 2.74
N ILE A 76 -5.96 -5.90 3.54
CA ILE A 76 -4.69 -5.29 3.12
C ILE A 76 -3.51 -6.13 3.62
N THR A 77 -2.55 -6.36 2.74
CA THR A 77 -1.27 -7.00 3.08
C THR A 77 -0.13 -6.20 2.47
N ALA A 78 0.89 -5.87 3.26
CA ALA A 78 2.15 -5.37 2.71
C ALA A 78 2.89 -6.54 2.04
N GLY A 79 3.04 -6.48 0.72
CA GLY A 79 3.86 -7.41 -0.05
C GLY A 79 5.35 -7.13 0.13
N ALA A 80 6.16 -8.16 -0.06
CA ALA A 80 7.60 -8.04 -0.24
C ALA A 80 7.95 -7.59 -1.66
#